data_AF-A0A8S4P1K1-F1
#
_entry.id   AF-A0A8S4P1K1-F1
#
_cell.length_a   1.000
_cell.length_b   1.000
_cell.length_c   1.000
_cell.angle_alpha   90.00
_cell.angle_beta   90.00
_cell.angle_gamma   90.00
#
_symmetry.space_group_name_H-M   'P 1'
#
loop_
_entity.id
_entity.type
_entity.pdbx_description
1 polymer ?
#
loop_
_entity_poly.entity_id
_entity_poly.type
_entity_poly.pdbx_seq_one_letter_code
_entity_poly.pdbx_strand_id
1 'polypeptide(L)'
;MILTRHSTLTFSIIRSHWRTLKSLHIKPDIKQHVTRCLKHSKATSLFCNRLKAVGEAAVVELDLNMDVLVDKESYLRMWKSINSRGLVHLKLKDMKETYAEYDELKQQRENLELEKDTISQKFSELMKNKDAVDKKTLDEEKRLLQEKGKEVKQQLKDTQVKFADLEEKVITFVLQLPNYVHDLAPKGVSRRHLTRQWYPPKEFDFEAKSYMELCGENLEFSPMSPKAYYLKGKLAMLEQALIHYTTDHLLEAGFEQMSCPDMFKTPVLEACSLYSEEKKK
;
A
#
# COMPACT_ATOMS: atom_id res chain seq x y z
N MET A 1 7.27 -16.73 -10.77
CA MET A 1 7.81 -16.33 -12.09
C MET A 1 6.92 -15.21 -12.65
N ILE A 2 7.46 -14.01 -12.82
CA ILE A 2 6.71 -12.83 -13.33
C ILE A 2 7.45 -12.37 -14.59
N LEU A 3 6.71 -12.14 -15.67
CA LEU A 3 7.25 -11.66 -16.94
C LEU A 3 6.70 -10.25 -17.18
N THR A 4 7.57 -9.27 -17.36
CA THR A 4 7.18 -7.87 -17.61
C THR A 4 7.62 -7.45 -19.01
N ARG A 5 6.80 -6.63 -19.67
CA ARG A 5 7.12 -6.01 -20.96
C ARG A 5 7.69 -4.62 -20.69
N HIS A 6 8.81 -4.25 -21.32
CA HIS A 6 9.49 -2.98 -21.07
C HIS A 6 8.56 -1.76 -21.14
N SER A 7 8.54 -0.97 -20.06
CA SER A 7 8.46 0.49 -20.16
C SER A 7 9.56 1.06 -19.27
N THR A 8 10.40 1.88 -19.88
CA THR A 8 11.56 2.56 -19.28
C THR A 8 11.09 3.58 -18.24
N LEU A 9 11.02 3.23 -16.95
CA LEU A 9 11.04 4.23 -15.85
C LEU A 9 11.23 3.72 -14.41
N THR A 10 11.59 2.46 -14.14
CA THR A 10 11.58 1.92 -12.75
C THR A 10 12.93 1.45 -12.20
N PHE A 11 14.06 1.85 -12.78
CA PHE A 11 15.39 1.36 -12.35
C PHE A 11 16.16 2.25 -11.34
N SER A 12 15.68 3.45 -11.02
CA SER A 12 16.42 4.36 -10.11
C SER A 12 16.20 4.09 -8.61
N ILE A 13 15.12 3.42 -8.21
CA ILE A 13 14.73 3.31 -6.78
C ILE A 13 15.37 2.10 -6.09
N ILE A 14 15.79 1.08 -6.84
CA ILE A 14 16.24 -0.21 -6.29
C ILE A 14 17.72 -0.19 -5.84
N ARG A 15 18.54 0.73 -6.38
CA ARG A 15 19.99 0.71 -6.16
C ARG A 15 20.44 1.31 -4.81
N SER A 16 19.65 2.16 -4.17
CA SER A 16 20.03 2.82 -2.90
C SER A 16 19.82 1.94 -1.66
N HIS A 17 18.92 0.95 -1.72
CA HIS A 17 18.55 0.14 -0.54
C HIS A 17 19.45 -1.08 -0.29
N TRP A 18 20.34 -1.45 -1.22
CA TRP A 18 21.17 -2.65 -1.10
C TRP A 18 22.42 -2.50 -0.23
N ARG A 19 22.80 -1.29 0.18
CA ARG A 19 24.03 -1.06 0.98
C ARG A 19 23.89 -1.35 2.48
N THR A 20 22.67 -1.56 3.00
CA THR A 20 22.43 -1.64 4.45
C THR A 20 22.18 -3.05 5.00
N LEU A 21 22.28 -4.10 4.18
CA LEU A 21 21.84 -5.46 4.54
C LEU A 21 22.97 -6.45 4.94
N LYS A 22 24.14 -5.97 5.35
CA LYS A 22 25.31 -6.84 5.59
C LYS A 22 25.53 -7.35 7.02
N SER A 23 24.64 -7.12 8.01
CA SER A 23 25.03 -7.41 9.41
C SER A 23 24.03 -8.10 10.35
N LEU A 24 22.89 -8.64 9.92
CA LEU A 24 21.92 -9.18 10.89
C LEU A 24 21.68 -10.68 10.71
N HIS A 25 22.49 -11.47 11.40
CA HIS A 25 22.17 -12.85 11.76
C HIS A 25 21.12 -12.85 12.88
N ILE A 26 19.83 -12.82 12.53
CA ILE A 26 18.74 -13.00 13.49
C ILE A 26 17.96 -14.24 13.07
N LYS A 27 17.95 -15.27 13.93
CA LYS A 27 16.99 -16.39 13.85
C LYS A 27 15.73 -15.95 14.59
N PRO A 28 14.62 -15.59 13.93
CA PRO A 28 13.41 -15.20 14.65
C PRO A 28 12.74 -16.45 15.25
N ASP A 29 12.37 -16.36 16.53
CA ASP A 29 11.49 -17.33 17.18
C ASP A 29 10.08 -17.21 16.58
N ILE A 30 9.73 -18.22 15.78
CA ILE A 30 8.51 -18.28 14.97
C ILE A 30 7.26 -18.16 15.87
N LYS A 31 7.29 -18.67 17.11
CA LYS A 31 6.14 -18.58 18.00
C LYS A 31 5.88 -17.16 18.49
N GLN A 32 6.94 -16.42 18.85
CA GLN A 32 6.77 -15.02 19.26
C GLN A 32 6.37 -14.12 18.09
N HIS A 33 6.90 -14.38 16.88
CA HIS A 33 6.54 -13.63 15.69
C HIS A 33 5.04 -13.80 15.35
N VAL A 34 4.55 -15.04 15.31
CA VAL A 34 3.12 -15.34 15.06
C VAL A 34 2.23 -14.72 16.13
N THR A 35 2.61 -14.79 17.41
CA THR A 35 1.82 -14.22 18.51
C THR A 35 1.78 -12.67 18.48
N ARG A 36 2.82 -12.03 17.94
CA ARG A 36 2.90 -10.57 17.79
C ARG A 36 2.08 -10.07 16.60
N CYS A 37 2.04 -10.84 15.51
CA CYS A 37 1.17 -10.57 14.35
C CYS A 37 -0.32 -10.66 14.70
N LEU A 38 -0.72 -11.59 15.58
CA LEU A 38 -2.12 -11.82 15.96
C LEU A 38 -2.74 -10.71 16.85
N LYS A 39 -1.95 -9.79 17.41
CA LYS A 39 -2.43 -8.78 18.37
C LYS A 39 -2.69 -7.39 17.77
N HIS A 40 -2.27 -7.11 16.54
CA HIS A 40 -2.48 -5.79 15.94
C HIS A 40 -3.73 -5.75 15.06
N SER A 41 -4.79 -5.24 15.68
CA SER A 41 -6.03 -4.74 15.07
C SER A 41 -5.75 -3.81 13.87
N LYS A 42 -6.39 -4.11 12.73
CA LYS A 42 -6.85 -3.20 11.65
C LYS A 42 -5.86 -2.26 10.94
N ALA A 43 -4.64 -2.08 11.42
CA ALA A 43 -3.68 -1.18 10.79
C ALA A 43 -3.02 -1.89 9.58
N THR A 44 -3.15 -1.28 8.40
CA THR A 44 -2.37 -1.64 7.21
C THR A 44 -0.87 -1.49 7.54
N SER A 45 -0.04 -2.45 7.11
CA SER A 45 1.41 -2.32 7.21
C SER A 45 2.01 -1.29 6.24
N LEU A 46 1.22 -0.80 5.28
CA LEU A 46 1.59 0.31 4.39
C LEU A 46 1.62 1.66 5.08
N PHE A 47 0.83 1.84 6.14
CA PHE A 47 0.76 3.11 6.85
C PHE A 47 0.94 2.91 8.35
N CYS A 48 1.98 3.56 8.89
CA CYS A 48 2.16 3.71 10.32
C CYS A 48 2.22 5.20 10.65
N ASN A 49 1.34 5.63 11.54
CA ASN A 49 1.35 6.99 12.07
C ASN A 49 2.73 7.30 12.68
N ARG A 50 3.35 8.42 12.30
CA ARG A 50 4.72 8.79 12.72
C ARG A 50 4.87 8.90 14.24
N LEU A 51 3.80 9.24 14.97
CA LEU A 51 3.81 9.25 16.45
C LEU A 51 3.85 7.85 17.07
N LYS A 52 3.38 6.84 16.34
CA LYS A 52 3.31 5.43 16.76
C LYS A 52 4.45 4.57 16.16
N ALA A 53 5.23 5.14 15.24
CA ALA A 53 6.30 4.43 14.56
C ALA A 53 7.48 4.16 15.52
N VAL A 54 7.56 2.94 16.04
CA VAL A 54 8.70 2.48 16.86
C VAL A 54 9.66 1.67 15.99
N GLY A 55 10.84 2.25 15.73
CA GLY A 55 12.08 1.53 15.45
C GLY A 55 12.32 0.92 14.05
N GLU A 56 11.35 0.34 13.37
CA GLU A 56 11.64 -0.47 12.15
C GLU A 56 10.53 -0.51 11.07
N ALA A 57 9.72 0.53 10.92
CA ALA A 57 8.84 0.62 9.76
C ALA A 57 9.60 1.18 8.57
N ALA A 58 9.69 0.44 7.46
CA ALA A 58 9.97 1.04 6.17
C ALA A 58 8.81 2.00 5.88
N VAL A 59 9.02 3.29 6.16
CA VAL A 59 8.04 4.33 5.84
C VAL A 59 8.04 4.46 4.33
N VAL A 60 7.15 3.73 3.67
CA VAL A 60 6.82 4.02 2.28
C VAL A 60 5.94 5.25 2.34
N GLU A 61 6.46 6.39 1.88
CA GLU A 61 5.60 7.55 1.61
C GLU A 61 4.73 7.19 0.41
N LEU A 62 3.44 6.99 0.66
CA LEU A 62 2.46 6.65 -0.35
C LEU A 62 1.98 7.94 -1.00
N ASP A 63 2.19 8.05 -2.31
CA ASP A 63 1.55 9.09 -3.12
C ASP A 63 0.12 8.65 -3.44
N LEU A 64 -0.81 9.03 -2.56
CA LEU A 64 -2.23 8.72 -2.70
C LEU A 64 -2.91 9.85 -3.46
N ASN A 65 -3.64 9.49 -4.51
CA ASN A 65 -4.47 10.45 -5.23
C ASN A 65 -5.66 10.88 -4.34
N MET A 66 -5.51 12.04 -3.69
CA MET A 66 -6.53 12.67 -2.87
C MET A 66 -7.59 13.43 -3.68
N ASP A 67 -7.38 13.63 -4.99
CA ASP A 67 -8.34 14.30 -5.88
C ASP A 67 -9.70 13.58 -5.87
N VAL A 68 -9.70 12.28 -5.58
CA VAL A 68 -10.91 11.47 -5.36
C VAL A 68 -11.85 12.09 -4.31
N LEU A 69 -11.31 12.79 -3.31
CA LEU A 69 -12.07 13.41 -2.22
C LEU A 69 -12.34 14.91 -2.48
N VAL A 70 -11.52 15.55 -3.31
CA VAL A 70 -11.58 16.99 -3.58
C VAL A 70 -12.37 17.28 -4.84
N ASP A 71 -11.92 16.74 -5.97
CA ASP A 71 -12.45 17.02 -7.30
C ASP A 71 -13.81 16.33 -7.52
N LYS A 72 -14.74 17.07 -8.12
CA LYS A 72 -16.12 16.62 -8.32
C LYS A 72 -16.21 15.48 -9.34
N GLU A 73 -15.38 15.52 -10.39
CA GLU A 73 -15.39 14.49 -11.43
C GLU A 73 -14.81 13.17 -10.92
N SER A 74 -13.65 13.24 -10.28
CA SER A 74 -12.95 12.12 -9.65
C SER A 74 -13.80 11.48 -8.54
N TYR A 75 -14.44 12.29 -7.70
CA TYR A 75 -15.39 11.82 -6.70
C TYR A 75 -16.54 11.04 -7.32
N LEU A 76 -17.19 11.60 -8.36
CA LEU A 76 -18.32 10.95 -9.02
C LEU A 76 -17.91 9.64 -9.71
N ARG A 77 -16.72 9.63 -10.32
CA ARG A 77 -16.14 8.44 -10.96
C ARG A 77 -15.87 7.34 -9.93
N MET A 78 -15.26 7.68 -8.79
CA MET A 78 -15.02 6.72 -7.72
C MET A 78 -16.32 6.21 -7.11
N TRP A 79 -17.28 7.10 -6.86
CA TRP A 79 -18.59 6.72 -6.34
C TRP A 79 -19.31 5.71 -7.23
N LYS A 80 -19.28 5.92 -8.56
CA LYS A 80 -19.79 4.94 -9.54
C LYS A 80 -19.02 3.61 -9.47
N SER A 81 -17.69 3.65 -9.36
CA SER A 81 -16.83 2.47 -9.22
C SER A 81 -17.21 1.62 -7.99
N ILE A 82 -17.32 2.26 -6.83
CA ILE A 82 -17.69 1.62 -5.55
C ILE A 82 -19.07 0.96 -5.63
N ASN A 83 -20.06 1.67 -6.18
CA ASN A 83 -21.42 1.17 -6.31
C ASN A 83 -21.52 0.00 -7.29
N SER A 84 -20.80 0.06 -8.42
CA SER A 84 -20.77 -1.05 -9.39
C SER A 84 -20.20 -2.34 -8.79
N ARG A 85 -19.34 -2.23 -7.77
CA ARG A 85 -18.73 -3.34 -7.04
C ARG A 85 -19.52 -3.77 -5.80
N GLY A 86 -20.59 -3.05 -5.43
CA GLY A 86 -21.36 -3.33 -4.22
C GLY A 86 -20.62 -3.04 -2.91
N LEU A 87 -19.63 -2.14 -2.92
CA LEU A 87 -18.79 -1.82 -1.77
C LEU A 87 -19.46 -0.80 -0.83
N VAL A 88 -20.64 -1.15 -0.31
CA VAL A 88 -21.50 -0.25 0.49
C VAL A 88 -20.89 0.22 1.81
N HIS A 89 -19.84 -0.44 2.29
CA HIS A 89 -19.13 -0.08 3.52
C HIS A 89 -18.22 1.15 3.33
N LEU A 90 -17.83 1.49 2.10
CA LEU A 90 -16.97 2.63 1.79
C LEU A 90 -17.82 3.91 1.65
N LYS A 91 -17.93 4.66 2.74
CA LYS A 91 -18.70 5.91 2.80
C LYS A 91 -17.85 7.10 2.34
N LEU A 92 -17.82 7.34 1.03
CA LEU A 92 -17.10 8.47 0.44
C LEU A 92 -17.54 9.84 0.96
N LYS A 93 -18.83 10.01 1.29
CA LYS A 93 -19.36 11.28 1.79
C LYS A 93 -18.75 11.65 3.14
N ASP A 94 -18.85 10.75 4.12
CA ASP A 94 -18.29 10.92 5.47
C ASP A 94 -16.77 11.18 5.41
N MET A 95 -16.06 10.49 4.49
CA MET A 95 -14.64 10.71 4.32
C MET A 95 -14.30 12.06 3.68
N LYS A 96 -15.13 12.58 2.76
CA LYS A 96 -14.92 13.91 2.19
C LYS A 96 -14.96 15.00 3.26
N GLU A 97 -15.89 14.89 4.21
CA GLU A 97 -15.98 15.80 5.35
C GLU A 97 -14.74 15.68 6.25
N THR A 98 -14.33 14.45 6.57
CA THR A 98 -13.12 14.16 7.35
C THR A 98 -11.84 14.70 6.67
N TYR A 99 -11.77 14.62 5.34
CA TYR A 99 -10.64 15.12 4.57
C TYR A 99 -10.54 16.64 4.59
N ALA A 100 -11.68 17.36 4.60
CA ALA A 100 -11.68 18.81 4.71
C ALA A 100 -11.08 19.27 6.06
N GLU A 101 -11.43 18.59 7.16
CA GLU A 101 -10.82 18.83 8.47
C GLU A 101 -9.32 18.50 8.47
N TYR A 102 -8.92 17.41 7.80
CA TYR A 102 -7.51 17.04 7.64
C TYR A 102 -6.72 18.10 6.87
N ASP A 103 -7.26 18.62 5.77
CA ASP A 103 -6.59 19.64 4.95
C ASP A 103 -6.48 20.98 5.71
N GLU A 104 -7.52 21.36 6.45
CA GLU A 104 -7.47 22.55 7.31
C GLU A 104 -6.37 22.43 8.38
N LEU A 105 -6.30 21.29 9.10
CA LEU A 105 -5.23 21.06 10.08
C LEU A 105 -3.85 20.99 9.44
N LYS A 106 -3.74 20.47 8.21
CA LYS A 106 -2.49 20.45 7.45
C LYS A 106 -1.99 21.86 7.20
N GLN A 107 -2.87 22.75 6.70
CA GLN A 107 -2.55 24.15 6.44
C GLN A 107 -2.22 24.90 7.75
N GLN A 108 -2.97 24.66 8.83
CA GLN A 108 -2.67 25.23 10.14
C GLN A 108 -1.28 24.80 10.64
N ARG A 109 -0.91 23.54 10.48
CA ARG A 109 0.43 23.05 10.84
C ARG A 109 1.53 23.74 10.03
N GLU A 110 1.36 23.83 8.71
CA GLU A 110 2.32 24.49 7.81
C GLU A 110 2.50 25.97 8.18
N ASN A 111 1.40 26.68 8.47
CA ASN A 111 1.44 28.07 8.93
C ASN A 111 2.18 28.25 10.25
N LEU A 112 1.94 27.37 11.23
CA LEU A 112 2.63 27.39 12.52
C LEU A 112 4.13 27.06 12.38
N GLU A 113 4.50 26.17 11.46
CA GLU A 113 5.91 25.88 11.14
C GLU A 113 6.61 27.10 10.54
N LEU A 114 5.96 27.79 9.60
CA LEU A 114 6.45 29.06 9.04
C LEU A 114 6.59 30.16 10.10
N GLU A 115 5.62 30.27 11.01
CA GLU A 115 5.69 31.24 12.11
C GLU A 115 6.85 30.93 13.06
N LYS A 116 7.04 29.66 13.41
CA LYS A 116 8.17 29.20 14.23
C LYS A 116 9.51 29.57 13.57
N ASP A 117 9.63 29.35 12.28
CA ASP A 117 10.85 29.67 11.52
C ASP A 117 11.07 31.18 11.44
N THR A 118 10.01 31.97 11.26
CA THR A 118 10.03 33.44 11.29
C THR A 118 10.48 33.98 12.66
N ILE A 119 9.98 33.40 13.76
CA ILE A 119 10.41 33.76 15.12
C ILE A 119 11.89 33.44 15.32
N SER A 120 12.35 32.29 14.82
CA SER A 120 13.75 31.87 14.89
C SER A 120 14.68 32.81 14.12
N GLN A 121 14.25 33.28 12.94
CA GLN A 121 14.97 34.29 12.15
C GLN A 121 15.04 35.63 12.89
N LYS A 122 13.90 36.15 13.37
CA LYS A 122 13.85 37.39 14.16
C LYS A 122 14.72 37.33 15.41
N PHE A 123 14.72 36.19 16.11
CA PHE A 123 15.58 35.97 17.27
C PHE A 123 17.07 36.01 16.88
N SER A 124 17.42 35.41 15.75
CA SER A 124 18.80 35.41 15.24
C SER A 124 19.27 36.81 14.81
N GLU A 125 18.40 37.60 14.18
CA GLU A 125 18.65 38.99 13.79
C GLU A 125 18.83 39.90 15.01
N LEU A 126 17.92 39.81 15.97
CA LEU A 126 18.01 40.50 17.25
C LEU A 126 19.35 40.20 17.95
N MET A 127 19.81 38.95 17.85
CA MET A 127 21.08 38.52 18.44
C MET A 127 22.31 38.93 17.62
N LYS A 128 22.18 39.37 16.37
CA LYS A 128 23.27 39.98 15.59
C LYS A 128 23.37 41.48 15.83
N ASN A 129 22.24 42.15 16.04
CA ASN A 129 22.16 43.61 16.21
C ASN A 129 22.18 44.07 17.68
N LYS A 130 22.65 43.22 18.61
CA LYS A 130 22.63 43.46 20.07
C LYS A 130 23.29 44.77 20.49
N ASP A 131 24.34 45.18 19.77
CA ASP A 131 25.15 46.36 20.12
C ASP A 131 24.51 47.68 19.63
N ALA A 132 23.48 47.60 18.78
CA ALA A 132 22.78 48.75 18.21
C ALA A 132 21.46 49.10 18.93
N VAL A 133 21.04 48.28 19.91
CA VAL A 133 19.74 48.40 20.60
C VAL A 133 19.96 48.57 22.09
N ASP A 134 19.19 49.47 22.72
CA ASP A 134 19.23 49.68 24.16
C ASP A 134 18.95 48.38 24.93
N LYS A 135 19.71 48.14 26.00
CA LYS A 135 19.66 46.90 26.79
C LYS A 135 18.27 46.54 27.31
N LYS A 136 17.47 47.56 27.69
CA LYS A 136 16.08 47.37 28.16
C LYS A 136 15.15 46.88 27.03
N THR A 137 15.25 47.50 25.86
CA THR A 137 14.47 47.16 24.67
C THR A 137 14.83 45.77 24.15
N LEU A 138 16.12 45.44 24.17
CA LEU A 138 16.64 44.12 23.79
C LEU A 138 16.08 43.00 24.69
N ASP A 139 16.06 43.22 26.01
CA ASP A 139 15.54 42.23 26.96
C ASP A 139 14.01 42.04 26.82
N GLU A 140 13.28 43.10 26.51
CA GLU A 140 11.82 43.06 26.31
C GLU A 140 11.41 42.35 25.01
N GLU A 141 12.06 42.67 23.88
CA GLU A 141 11.83 41.99 22.60
C GLU A 141 12.22 40.52 22.64
N LYS A 142 13.32 40.19 23.34
CA LYS A 142 13.75 38.82 23.56
C LYS A 142 12.71 38.04 24.37
N ARG A 143 12.14 38.63 25.42
CA ARG A 143 11.09 37.99 26.23
C ARG A 143 9.84 37.72 25.39
N LEU A 144 9.40 38.70 24.61
CA LEU A 144 8.26 38.61 23.69
C LEU A 144 8.44 37.49 22.65
N LEU A 145 9.60 37.40 22.01
CA LEU A 145 9.90 36.34 21.04
C LEU A 145 9.97 34.96 21.70
N GLN A 146 10.46 34.87 22.93
CA GLN A 146 10.48 33.62 23.68
C GLN A 146 9.09 33.16 24.12
N GLU A 147 8.22 34.08 24.54
CA GLU A 147 6.83 33.79 24.88
C GLU A 147 6.06 33.31 23.65
N LYS A 148 6.13 34.04 22.53
CA LYS A 148 5.53 33.62 21.25
C LYS A 148 6.08 32.27 20.77
N GLY A 149 7.39 32.06 20.87
CA GLY A 149 8.01 30.79 20.51
C GLY A 149 7.53 29.62 21.37
N LYS A 150 7.27 29.83 22.66
CA LYS A 150 6.67 28.81 23.55
C LYS A 150 5.22 28.53 23.17
N GLU A 151 4.44 29.56 22.86
CA GLU A 151 3.05 29.44 22.44
C GLU A 151 2.92 28.66 21.12
N VAL A 152 3.66 29.06 20.09
CA VAL A 152 3.67 28.37 18.78
C VAL A 152 4.13 26.92 18.94
N LYS A 153 5.14 26.66 19.80
CA LYS A 153 5.58 25.28 20.09
C LYS A 153 4.50 24.44 20.77
N GLN A 154 3.67 25.04 21.63
CA GLN A 154 2.56 24.35 22.27
C GLN A 154 1.44 24.08 21.26
N GLN A 155 1.05 25.09 20.47
CA GLN A 155 0.05 24.94 19.40
C GLN A 155 0.45 23.89 18.36
N LEU A 156 1.74 23.84 17.98
CA LEU A 156 2.27 22.81 17.09
C LEU A 156 2.10 21.40 17.66
N LYS A 157 2.40 21.20 18.95
CA LYS A 157 2.22 19.88 19.60
C LYS A 157 0.75 19.46 19.60
N ASP A 158 -0.14 20.37 19.98
CA ASP A 158 -1.57 20.07 20.08
C ASP A 158 -2.17 19.80 18.68
N THR A 159 -1.74 20.56 17.67
CA THR A 159 -2.13 20.35 16.27
C THR A 159 -1.57 19.04 15.73
N GLN A 160 -0.33 18.69 16.06
CA GLN A 160 0.32 17.46 15.58
C GLN A 160 -0.39 16.20 16.08
N VAL A 161 -0.86 16.18 17.34
CA VAL A 161 -1.63 15.05 17.89
C VAL A 161 -2.95 14.87 17.13
N LYS A 162 -3.72 15.95 16.95
CA LYS A 162 -5.00 15.92 16.20
C LYS A 162 -4.79 15.52 14.74
N PHE A 163 -3.77 16.09 14.11
CA PHE A 163 -3.41 15.80 12.72
C PHE A 163 -3.08 14.32 12.53
N ALA A 164 -2.28 13.74 13.43
CA ALA A 164 -1.88 12.34 13.35
C ALA A 164 -3.07 11.36 13.41
N ASP A 165 -4.08 11.64 14.24
CA ASP A 165 -5.29 10.82 14.32
C ASP A 165 -6.17 10.94 13.06
N LEU A 166 -6.28 12.14 12.49
CA LEU A 166 -7.00 12.33 11.22
C LEU A 166 -6.25 11.72 10.03
N GLU A 167 -4.94 11.88 9.98
CA GLU A 167 -4.06 11.30 8.96
C GLU A 167 -4.24 9.78 8.89
N GLU A 168 -4.25 9.10 10.05
CA GLU A 168 -4.47 7.67 10.12
C GLU A 168 -5.84 7.25 9.59
N LYS A 169 -6.90 8.00 9.90
CA LYS A 169 -8.25 7.72 9.40
C LYS A 169 -8.35 7.91 7.88
N VAL A 170 -7.85 9.04 7.38
CA VAL A 170 -7.91 9.40 5.96
C VAL A 170 -7.09 8.41 5.13
N ILE A 171 -5.83 8.18 5.49
CA ILE A 171 -4.94 7.30 4.72
C ILE A 171 -5.43 5.86 4.72
N THR A 172 -5.85 5.34 5.88
CA THR A 172 -6.37 3.97 5.96
C THR A 172 -7.62 3.80 5.10
N PHE A 173 -8.49 4.79 5.04
CA PHE A 173 -9.66 4.75 4.16
C PHE A 173 -9.27 4.81 2.68
N VAL A 174 -8.37 5.73 2.30
CA VAL A 174 -7.96 5.90 0.90
C VAL A 174 -7.27 4.64 0.38
N LEU A 175 -6.52 3.93 1.23
CA LEU A 175 -5.92 2.63 0.89
C LEU A 175 -6.93 1.51 0.67
N GLN A 176 -8.16 1.64 1.18
CA GLN A 176 -9.25 0.69 0.92
C GLN A 176 -10.02 1.00 -0.36
N LEU A 177 -9.78 2.16 -0.98
CA LEU A 177 -10.47 2.54 -2.20
C LEU A 177 -10.02 1.63 -3.36
N PRO A 178 -10.98 1.11 -4.15
CA PRO A 178 -10.64 0.35 -5.33
C PRO A 178 -10.08 1.25 -6.44
N ASN A 179 -9.34 0.65 -7.38
CA ASN A 179 -9.07 1.32 -8.65
C ASN A 179 -10.36 1.67 -9.41
N TYR A 180 -10.28 2.67 -10.30
CA TYR A 180 -11.39 3.01 -11.19
C TYR A 180 -11.79 1.82 -12.06
N VAL A 181 -13.09 1.65 -12.23
CA VAL A 181 -13.63 0.73 -13.24
C VAL A 181 -13.47 1.39 -14.61
N HIS A 182 -12.94 0.62 -15.58
CA HIS A 182 -12.84 1.08 -16.96
C HIS A 182 -14.23 1.19 -17.59
N ASP A 183 -14.47 2.16 -18.47
CA ASP A 183 -15.78 2.37 -19.10
C ASP A 183 -16.28 1.21 -19.97
N LEU A 184 -15.36 0.34 -20.41
CA LEU A 184 -15.62 -0.86 -21.21
C LEU A 184 -15.86 -2.08 -20.33
N ALA A 185 -15.69 -1.95 -19.01
CA ALA A 185 -16.01 -3.02 -18.09
C ALA A 185 -17.50 -3.35 -18.20
N PRO A 186 -17.86 -4.63 -18.33
CA PRO A 186 -19.25 -5.01 -18.47
C PRO A 186 -20.09 -4.54 -17.28
N LYS A 187 -21.27 -3.99 -17.58
CA LYS A 187 -22.22 -3.50 -16.57
C LYS A 187 -23.24 -4.59 -16.27
N GLY A 188 -23.40 -4.98 -15.00
CA GLY A 188 -24.47 -5.89 -14.56
C GLY A 188 -24.02 -7.03 -13.64
N VAL A 189 -24.96 -7.89 -13.27
CA VAL A 189 -24.80 -8.97 -12.27
C VAL A 189 -24.01 -10.16 -12.82
N SER A 190 -23.94 -10.32 -14.15
CA SER A 190 -23.19 -11.39 -14.78
C SER A 190 -21.68 -11.18 -14.58
N ARG A 191 -21.07 -12.04 -13.76
CA ARG A 191 -19.60 -12.03 -13.53
C ARG A 191 -18.79 -12.41 -14.77
N ARG A 192 -19.42 -12.90 -15.84
CA ARG A 192 -18.74 -13.45 -17.02
C ARG A 192 -19.38 -12.95 -18.30
N HIS A 193 -18.57 -12.38 -19.18
CA HIS A 193 -18.98 -11.95 -20.50
C HIS A 193 -18.10 -12.65 -21.52
N LEU A 194 -18.72 -13.41 -22.44
CA LEU A 194 -18.00 -14.06 -23.52
C LEU A 194 -17.60 -12.98 -24.54
N THR A 195 -16.30 -12.64 -24.58
CA THR A 195 -15.77 -11.64 -25.51
C THR A 195 -15.34 -12.28 -26.83
N ARG A 196 -14.79 -13.49 -26.78
CA ARG A 196 -14.32 -14.21 -27.97
C ARG A 196 -14.29 -15.71 -27.71
N GLN A 197 -14.69 -16.48 -28.73
CA GLN A 197 -14.54 -17.93 -28.78
C GLN A 197 -13.74 -18.28 -30.03
N TRP A 198 -12.61 -18.97 -29.85
CA TRP A 198 -11.74 -19.36 -30.97
C TRP A 198 -12.13 -20.72 -31.56
N TYR A 199 -12.53 -21.65 -30.70
CA TYR A 199 -12.95 -22.98 -31.09
C TYR A 199 -14.25 -23.38 -30.38
N PRO A 200 -15.17 -24.11 -31.03
CA PRO A 200 -16.28 -24.74 -30.35
C PRO A 200 -15.78 -25.80 -29.34
N PRO A 201 -16.56 -26.10 -28.28
CA PRO A 201 -16.29 -27.27 -27.44
C PRO A 201 -16.18 -28.52 -28.32
N LYS A 202 -15.17 -29.35 -28.05
CA LYS A 202 -14.95 -30.58 -28.82
C LYS A 202 -16.07 -31.57 -28.53
N GLU A 203 -16.70 -32.08 -29.59
CA GLU A 203 -17.59 -33.24 -29.50
C GLU A 203 -16.76 -34.52 -29.51
N PHE A 204 -17.12 -35.45 -28.63
CA PHE A 204 -16.50 -36.76 -28.53
C PHE A 204 -17.51 -37.81 -28.97
N ASP A 205 -17.05 -38.80 -29.71
CA ASP A 205 -17.79 -40.01 -30.10
C ASP A 205 -17.80 -41.08 -28.98
N PHE A 206 -17.22 -40.75 -27.83
CA PHE A 206 -17.18 -41.57 -26.62
C PHE A 206 -17.53 -40.73 -25.38
N GLU A 207 -17.85 -41.41 -24.28
CA GLU A 207 -18.08 -40.75 -22.98
C GLU A 207 -16.78 -40.15 -22.44
N ALA A 208 -16.72 -38.82 -22.38
CA ALA A 208 -15.54 -38.09 -21.92
C ALA A 208 -15.29 -38.36 -20.43
N LYS A 209 -14.15 -39.00 -20.14
CA LYS A 209 -13.68 -39.22 -18.76
C LYS A 209 -13.32 -37.91 -18.07
N SER A 210 -13.55 -37.86 -16.76
CA SER A 210 -13.10 -36.77 -15.91
C SER A 210 -11.57 -36.73 -15.82
N TYR A 211 -11.00 -35.57 -15.49
CA TYR A 211 -9.55 -35.45 -15.31
C TYR A 211 -9.02 -36.38 -14.21
N MET A 212 -9.82 -36.67 -13.17
CA MET A 212 -9.43 -37.57 -12.08
C MET A 212 -9.24 -39.00 -12.61
N GLU A 213 -10.18 -39.49 -13.42
CA GLU A 213 -10.11 -40.83 -14.02
C GLU A 213 -8.96 -40.94 -15.03
N LEU A 214 -8.69 -39.86 -15.78
CA LEU A 214 -7.58 -39.82 -16.74
C LEU A 214 -6.21 -39.81 -16.04
N CYS A 215 -6.10 -39.09 -14.92
CA CYS A 215 -4.85 -39.02 -14.16
C CYS A 215 -4.57 -40.34 -13.44
N GLY A 216 -5.61 -40.99 -12.92
CA GLY A 216 -5.52 -42.25 -12.20
C GLY A 216 -4.47 -42.20 -11.09
N GLU A 217 -3.63 -43.23 -11.02
CA GLU A 217 -2.58 -43.38 -10.00
C GLU A 217 -1.45 -42.33 -10.09
N ASN A 218 -1.38 -41.56 -11.18
CA ASN A 218 -0.37 -40.52 -11.35
C ASN A 218 -0.72 -39.21 -10.64
N LEU A 219 -1.93 -39.08 -10.09
CA LEU A 219 -2.36 -37.95 -9.25
C LEU A 219 -2.74 -38.47 -7.86
N GLU A 220 -2.02 -38.03 -6.83
CA GLU A 220 -2.28 -38.41 -5.44
C GLU A 220 -2.51 -37.16 -4.59
N PHE A 221 -3.62 -37.10 -3.85
CA PHE A 221 -3.88 -36.00 -2.93
C PHE A 221 -3.20 -36.24 -1.58
N SER A 222 -2.64 -35.17 -1.00
CA SER A 222 -1.98 -35.23 0.30
C SER A 222 -3.00 -35.41 1.42
N PRO A 223 -2.75 -36.32 2.39
CA PRO A 223 -3.61 -36.45 3.56
C PRO A 223 -3.56 -35.21 4.47
N MET A 224 -2.54 -34.35 4.32
CA MET A 224 -2.38 -33.16 5.15
C MET A 224 -3.29 -31.99 4.72
N SER A 225 -3.72 -31.96 3.45
CA SER A 225 -4.60 -30.91 2.95
C SER A 225 -5.37 -31.40 1.72
N PRO A 226 -6.70 -31.22 1.67
CA PRO A 226 -7.54 -31.66 0.56
C PRO A 226 -7.24 -30.95 -0.77
N LYS A 227 -6.40 -29.89 -0.76
CA LYS A 227 -5.98 -29.16 -1.97
C LYS A 227 -4.55 -29.46 -2.41
N ALA A 228 -3.75 -30.11 -1.56
CA ALA A 228 -2.38 -30.45 -1.90
C ALA A 228 -2.36 -31.79 -2.66
N TYR A 229 -1.55 -31.89 -3.70
CA TYR A 229 -1.45 -33.07 -4.55
C TYR A 229 -0.02 -33.31 -5.04
N TYR A 230 0.23 -34.53 -5.49
CA TYR A 230 1.47 -34.99 -6.09
C TYR A 230 1.18 -35.47 -7.51
N LEU A 231 1.97 -35.00 -8.47
CA LEU A 231 1.99 -35.53 -9.83
C LEU A 231 3.13 -36.54 -9.96
N LYS A 232 2.88 -37.67 -10.60
CA LYS A 232 3.86 -38.74 -10.81
C LYS A 232 4.04 -39.07 -12.28
N GLY A 233 5.20 -39.63 -12.61
CA GLY A 233 5.52 -40.14 -13.93
C GLY A 233 5.24 -39.14 -15.05
N LYS A 234 4.39 -39.55 -16.00
CA LYS A 234 4.06 -38.74 -17.19
C LYS A 234 3.38 -37.41 -16.85
N LEU A 235 2.63 -37.32 -15.75
CA LEU A 235 1.99 -36.05 -15.36
C LEU A 235 3.00 -35.04 -14.82
N ALA A 236 4.01 -35.49 -14.07
CA ALA A 236 5.10 -34.62 -13.63
C ALA A 236 5.93 -34.12 -14.83
N MET A 237 6.20 -34.99 -15.81
CA MET A 237 6.85 -34.59 -17.07
C MET A 237 6.02 -33.58 -17.85
N LEU A 238 4.70 -33.75 -17.90
CA LEU A 238 3.79 -32.84 -18.58
C LEU A 238 3.81 -31.45 -17.93
N GLU A 239 3.83 -31.36 -16.60
CA GLU A 239 3.94 -30.08 -15.89
C GLU A 239 5.21 -29.32 -16.30
N GLN A 240 6.37 -30.00 -16.30
CA GLN A 240 7.63 -29.39 -16.71
C GLN A 240 7.62 -28.98 -18.19
N ALA A 241 7.05 -29.81 -19.07
CA ALA A 241 6.93 -29.50 -20.49
C ALA A 241 6.06 -28.25 -20.73
N LEU A 242 4.95 -28.09 -20.00
CA LEU A 242 4.09 -26.90 -20.09
C LEU A 242 4.78 -25.63 -19.60
N ILE A 243 5.58 -25.72 -18.53
CA ILE A 243 6.39 -24.61 -18.01
C ILE A 243 7.40 -24.16 -19.06
N HIS A 244 8.16 -25.10 -19.66
CA HIS A 244 9.13 -24.77 -20.69
C HIS A 244 8.47 -24.19 -21.94
N TYR A 245 7.45 -24.85 -22.49
CA TYR A 245 6.70 -24.37 -23.65
C TYR A 245 6.20 -22.93 -23.47
N THR A 246 5.63 -22.63 -22.30
CA THR A 246 5.13 -21.28 -22.00
C THR A 246 6.26 -20.27 -21.88
N THR A 247 7.37 -20.65 -21.25
CA THR A 247 8.53 -19.77 -21.06
C THR A 247 9.18 -19.43 -22.40
N ASP A 248 9.45 -20.44 -23.22
CA ASP A 248 10.06 -20.28 -24.55
C ASP A 248 9.20 -19.36 -25.44
N HIS A 249 7.88 -19.60 -25.46
CA HIS A 249 6.96 -18.77 -26.24
C HIS A 249 6.93 -17.30 -25.79
N LEU A 250 7.08 -17.03 -24.49
CA LEU A 250 7.11 -15.68 -23.96
C LEU A 250 8.47 -15.01 -24.19
N LEU A 251 9.57 -15.76 -24.16
CA LEU A 251 10.90 -15.26 -24.55
C LEU A 251 10.92 -14.85 -26.02
N GLU A 252 10.34 -15.66 -26.91
CA GLU A 252 10.18 -15.33 -28.34
C GLU A 252 9.33 -14.06 -28.54
N ALA A 253 8.33 -13.84 -27.70
CA ALA A 253 7.51 -12.63 -27.70
C ALA A 253 8.21 -11.39 -27.08
N GLY A 254 9.46 -11.53 -26.65
CA GLY A 254 10.31 -10.45 -26.13
C GLY A 254 10.12 -10.14 -24.64
N PHE A 255 9.59 -11.07 -23.85
CA PHE A 255 9.54 -10.92 -22.40
C PHE A 255 10.89 -11.29 -21.77
N GLU A 256 11.25 -10.61 -20.68
CA GLU A 256 12.43 -10.94 -19.88
C GLU A 256 12.06 -11.90 -18.73
N GLN A 257 12.77 -13.03 -18.63
CA GLN A 257 12.55 -13.99 -17.56
C GLN A 257 13.15 -13.50 -16.25
N MET A 258 12.30 -13.39 -15.21
CA MET A 258 12.73 -13.01 -13.86
C MET A 258 12.42 -14.11 -12.83
N SER A 259 13.41 -14.40 -12.00
CA SER A 259 13.27 -15.19 -10.77
C SER A 259 13.07 -14.26 -9.58
N CYS A 260 11.93 -14.37 -8.90
CA CYS A 260 11.58 -13.54 -7.75
C CYS A 260 11.68 -14.36 -6.45
N PRO A 261 11.93 -13.73 -5.29
CA PRO A 261 11.78 -14.38 -4.00
C PRO A 261 10.36 -14.93 -3.80
N ASP A 262 10.20 -16.02 -3.07
CA ASP A 262 8.87 -16.56 -2.73
C ASP A 262 8.30 -15.98 -1.42
N MET A 263 9.17 -15.46 -0.55
CA MET A 263 8.82 -14.85 0.73
C MET A 263 8.93 -13.32 0.65
N PHE A 264 7.84 -12.63 0.96
CA PHE A 264 7.75 -11.17 0.92
C PHE A 264 7.37 -10.58 2.28
N LYS A 265 7.78 -9.33 2.51
CA LYS A 265 7.30 -8.55 3.66
C LYS A 265 5.84 -8.14 3.44
N THR A 266 5.07 -8.05 4.52
CA THR A 266 3.65 -7.66 4.49
C THR A 266 3.35 -6.39 3.68
N PRO A 267 4.14 -5.30 3.76
CA PRO A 267 3.87 -4.09 2.98
C PRO A 267 3.86 -4.33 1.47
N VAL A 268 4.71 -5.26 0.96
CA VAL A 268 4.75 -5.57 -0.48
C VAL A 268 3.47 -6.29 -0.91
N LEU A 269 2.94 -7.17 -0.07
CA LEU A 269 1.70 -7.90 -0.34
C LEU A 269 0.48 -6.96 -0.29
N GLU A 270 0.42 -6.10 0.73
CA GLU A 270 -0.65 -5.12 0.87
C GLU A 270 -0.66 -4.11 -0.29
N ALA A 271 0.51 -3.64 -0.75
CA ALA A 271 0.62 -2.77 -1.93
C ALA A 271 0.02 -3.41 -3.19
N CYS A 272 0.13 -4.73 -3.32
CA CYS A 272 -0.47 -5.52 -4.40
C CYS A 272 -1.95 -5.85 -4.17
N SER A 273 -2.61 -5.21 -3.20
CA SER A 273 -4.00 -5.47 -2.81
C SER A 273 -4.27 -6.91 -2.35
N LEU A 274 -3.22 -7.64 -1.94
CA LEU A 274 -3.34 -8.95 -1.33
C LEU A 274 -3.51 -8.76 0.19
N TYR A 275 -4.72 -8.36 0.58
CA TYR A 275 -5.05 -8.26 1.99
C TYR A 275 -5.29 -9.65 2.56
N SER A 276 -4.48 -10.04 3.54
CA SER A 276 -4.83 -11.13 4.44
C SER A 276 -5.91 -10.60 5.39
N GLU A 277 -7.17 -10.67 4.98
CA GLU A 277 -8.21 -10.82 6.00
C GLU A 277 -7.94 -12.17 6.66
N GLU A 278 -7.23 -12.16 7.78
CA GLU A 278 -7.33 -13.25 8.74
C GLU A 278 -8.80 -13.30 9.16
N LYS A 279 -9.59 -14.10 8.42
CA LYS A 279 -10.89 -14.53 8.89
C LYS A 279 -10.64 -15.21 10.22
N LYS A 280 -10.91 -14.49 11.31
CA LYS A 280 -11.10 -15.09 12.63
C LYS A 280 -12.18 -16.15 12.44
N LYS A 281 -11.74 -17.40 12.36
CA LYS A 281 -12.61 -18.57 12.56
C LYS A 281 -12.93 -18.67 14.05
#